data_AF-A0A965WY35-F1
#
_entry.id   AF-A0A965WY35-F1
#
_cell.length_a   1.000
_cell.length_b   1.000
_cell.length_c   1.000
_cell.angle_alpha   90.00
_cell.angle_beta   90.00
_cell.angle_gamma   90.00
#
_symmetry.space_group_name_H-M   'P 1'
#
loop_
_entity.id
_entity.type
_entity.pdbx_description
1 polymer ?
#
loop_
_entity_poly.entity_id
_entity_poly.type
_entity_poly.pdbx_seq_one_letter_code
_entity_poly.pdbx_strand_id
1 'polypeptide(L)'
;MNLYEKIAAITPPNARAAAAAKRRWDSIAKPLCGMGMLETCIEKIAGIDPALALGRKCVAVMCADNGIVAEGVTQTGSEVTAIVAGNIARGQATVAN
;
A
#
# COMPACT_ATOMS: atom_id res chain seq x y z
N MET A 1 6.28 -13.97 -18.12
CA MET A 1 6.10 -14.51 -16.76
C MET A 1 4.60 -14.64 -16.49
N ASN A 2 4.11 -15.81 -16.09
CA ASN A 2 2.69 -16.08 -15.83
C ASN A 2 2.32 -15.87 -14.35
N LEU A 3 1.04 -16.05 -14.00
CA LEU A 3 0.53 -15.88 -12.63
C LEU A 3 1.23 -16.79 -11.61
N TYR A 4 1.44 -18.06 -11.95
CA TYR A 4 2.04 -19.04 -11.05
C TYR A 4 3.50 -18.72 -10.76
N GLU A 5 4.25 -18.28 -11.77
CA GLU A 5 5.63 -17.83 -11.62
C GLU A 5 5.73 -16.59 -10.72
N LYS A 6 4.78 -15.64 -10.81
CA LYS A 6 4.71 -14.47 -9.91
C LYS A 6 4.48 -14.87 -8.46
N ILE A 7 3.52 -15.78 -8.21
CA ILE A 7 3.21 -16.25 -6.85
C ILE A 7 4.40 -16.99 -6.25
N ALA A 8 5.04 -17.87 -7.03
CA ALA A 8 6.20 -18.64 -6.59
C ALA A 8 7.43 -17.77 -6.23
N ALA A 9 7.52 -16.56 -6.81
CA ALA A 9 8.61 -15.62 -6.52
C ALA A 9 8.42 -14.81 -5.23
N ILE A 10 7.25 -14.87 -4.57
CA ILE A 10 7.00 -14.16 -3.32
C ILE A 10 7.76 -14.87 -2.19
N THR A 11 8.62 -14.12 -1.49
CA THR A 11 9.40 -14.65 -0.37
C THR A 11 8.97 -14.01 0.96
N PRO A 12 9.15 -14.69 2.10
CA PRO A 12 8.94 -14.08 3.41
C PRO A 12 9.90 -12.91 3.65
N PRO A 13 9.50 -11.89 4.43
CA PRO A 13 10.40 -10.81 4.84
C PRO A 13 11.63 -11.32 5.59
N ASN A 14 12.76 -10.62 5.44
CA ASN A 14 14.02 -10.93 6.10
C ASN A 14 13.98 -10.58 7.60
N ALA A 15 13.79 -11.60 8.44
CA ALA A 15 13.72 -11.45 9.89
C ALA A 15 15.01 -10.87 10.52
N ARG A 16 16.19 -11.14 9.94
CA ARG A 16 17.45 -10.59 10.46
C ARG A 16 17.55 -9.09 10.20
N ALA A 17 17.09 -8.64 9.03
CA ALA A 17 17.05 -7.22 8.68
C ALA A 17 16.05 -6.45 9.57
N ALA A 18 14.85 -7.00 9.77
CA ALA A 18 13.86 -6.44 10.69
C ALA A 18 14.42 -6.32 12.13
N ALA A 19 15.06 -7.37 12.66
CA ALA A 19 15.67 -7.35 13.99
C ALA A 19 16.86 -6.37 14.09
N ALA A 20 17.61 -6.16 13.01
CA ALA A 20 18.68 -5.17 12.96
C ALA A 20 18.11 -3.74 12.98
N ALA A 21 17.03 -3.48 12.24
CA ALA A 21 16.32 -2.21 12.29
C ALA A 21 15.76 -1.92 13.69
N LYS A 22 15.17 -2.94 14.34
CA LYS A 22 14.73 -2.83 15.75
C LYS A 22 15.86 -2.41 16.67
N ARG A 23 16.98 -3.14 16.67
CA ARG A 23 18.16 -2.82 17.51
C ARG A 23 18.67 -1.40 17.26
N ARG A 24 18.69 -0.96 16.00
CA ARG A 24 19.09 0.41 15.66
C ARG A 24 18.11 1.43 16.23
N TRP A 25 16.80 1.19 16.13
CA TRP A 25 15.79 2.07 16.70
C TRP A 25 15.81 2.10 18.23
N ASP A 26 16.03 0.96 18.87
CA ASP A 26 16.19 0.85 20.33
C ASP A 26 17.44 1.59 20.84
N SER A 27 18.45 1.81 20.00
CA SER A 27 19.68 2.55 20.36
C SER A 27 19.57 4.08 20.31
N ILE A 28 18.44 4.63 19.86
CA ILE A 28 18.21 6.07 19.79
C ILE A 28 17.67 6.56 21.15
N ALA A 29 17.97 7.81 21.52
CA ALA A 29 17.49 8.43 22.76
C ALA A 29 15.96 8.66 22.75
N LYS A 30 15.21 7.58 23.02
CA LYS A 30 13.76 7.54 23.23
C LYS A 30 13.41 6.42 24.23
N PRO A 31 12.25 6.45 24.90
CA PRO A 31 11.75 5.28 25.61
C PRO A 31 11.66 4.08 24.65
N LEU A 32 12.07 2.89 25.12
CA LEU A 32 11.99 1.66 24.32
C LEU A 32 10.55 1.44 23.88
N CYS A 33 10.37 1.14 22.59
CA CYS A 33 9.05 0.97 21.95
C CYS A 33 8.10 2.19 22.07
N GLY A 34 8.59 3.36 22.47
CA GLY A 34 7.78 4.55 22.76
C GLY A 34 7.05 5.16 21.56
N MET A 35 7.43 4.80 20.33
CA MET A 35 6.81 5.29 19.09
C MET A 35 5.83 4.27 18.47
N GLY A 36 5.59 3.14 19.13
CA GLY A 36 4.57 2.16 18.77
C GLY A 36 4.61 1.73 17.32
N MET A 37 3.51 1.97 16.59
CA MET A 37 3.34 1.55 15.19
C MET A 37 4.43 2.03 14.25
N LEU A 38 5.03 3.20 14.50
CA LEU A 38 6.09 3.72 13.65
C LEU A 38 7.33 2.83 13.68
N GLU A 39 7.72 2.31 14.85
CA GLU A 39 8.85 1.39 14.98
C GLU A 39 8.56 0.08 14.25
N THR A 40 7.36 -0.46 14.46
CA THR A 40 6.90 -1.69 13.79
C THR A 40 6.86 -1.55 12.28
N CYS A 41 6.46 -0.39 11.74
CA CYS A 41 6.47 -0.12 10.31
C CYS A 41 7.90 -0.11 9.74
N ILE A 42 8.85 0.48 10.46
CA ILE A 42 10.24 0.55 10.03
C ILE A 42 10.90 -0.82 10.04
N GLU A 43 10.64 -1.63 11.07
CA GLU A 43 11.09 -3.02 11.14
C GLU A 43 10.54 -3.84 9.95
N LYS A 44 9.25 -3.69 9.64
CA LYS A 44 8.62 -4.35 8.49
C LYS A 44 9.22 -3.91 7.15
N ILE A 45 9.43 -2.61 6.95
CA ILE A 45 10.04 -2.09 5.72
C ILE A 45 11.46 -2.64 5.55
N ALA A 46 12.27 -2.63 6.62
CA ALA A 46 13.61 -3.20 6.58
C ALA A 46 13.61 -4.72 6.32
N GLY A 47 12.58 -5.43 6.76
CA GLY A 47 12.37 -6.83 6.42
C GLY A 47 12.04 -7.07 4.94
N ILE A 48 11.33 -6.13 4.29
CA ILE A 48 11.04 -6.20 2.84
C ILE A 48 12.31 -5.89 2.05
N ASP A 49 12.92 -4.73 2.31
CA ASP A 49 14.18 -4.29 1.71
C ASP A 49 14.82 -3.22 2.60
N PRO A 50 16.00 -3.47 3.20
CA PRO A 50 16.68 -2.51 4.07
C PRO A 50 17.22 -1.28 3.31
N ALA A 51 17.32 -1.34 1.97
CA ALA A 51 17.76 -0.22 1.13
C ALA A 51 16.59 0.57 0.52
N LEU A 52 15.34 0.24 0.85
CA LEU A 52 14.16 0.85 0.24
C LEU A 52 14.08 2.35 0.54
N ALA A 53 14.14 3.17 -0.51
CA ALA A 53 13.88 4.60 -0.43
C ALA A 53 12.38 4.91 -0.52
N LEU A 54 11.81 5.57 0.50
CA LEU A 54 10.38 5.90 0.57
C LEU A 54 10.00 7.19 -0.20
N GLY A 55 10.86 7.66 -1.11
CA GLY A 55 10.68 8.95 -1.79
C GLY A 55 9.60 8.94 -2.87
N ARG A 56 9.56 7.91 -3.72
CA ARG A 56 8.53 7.74 -4.76
C ARG A 56 7.46 6.77 -4.29
N LYS A 57 6.20 7.20 -4.36
CA LYS A 57 5.03 6.43 -3.97
C LYS A 57 4.03 6.45 -5.11
N CYS A 58 3.27 5.38 -5.27
CA CYS A 58 2.24 5.26 -6.29
C CYS A 58 0.99 4.65 -5.67
N VAL A 59 -0.18 5.12 -6.10
CA VAL A 59 -1.47 4.51 -5.82
C VAL A 59 -2.03 4.03 -7.15
N ALA A 60 -2.26 2.73 -7.28
CA ALA A 60 -2.91 2.15 -8.45
C ALA A 60 -4.42 2.08 -8.18
N VAL A 61 -5.21 2.91 -8.89
CA VAL A 61 -6.67 2.90 -8.79
C VAL A 61 -7.25 2.06 -9.91
N MET A 62 -8.07 1.06 -9.56
CA MET A 62 -8.76 0.20 -10.52
C MET A 62 -10.24 0.60 -10.59
N CYS A 63 -10.73 0.89 -11.79
CA CYS A 63 -12.12 1.27 -12.05
C CYS A 63 -12.78 0.21 -12.94
N ALA A 64 -13.95 -0.29 -12.54
CA ALA A 64 -14.74 -1.25 -13.29
C ALA A 64 -16.22 -1.14 -12.91
N ASP A 65 -17.10 -1.36 -13.88
CA ASP A 65 -18.53 -1.48 -13.65
C ASP A 65 -18.91 -2.88 -13.17
N ASN A 66 -20.03 -2.96 -12.46
CA ASN A 66 -20.58 -4.20 -11.95
C ASN A 66 -22.05 -4.33 -12.35
N GLY A 67 -22.45 -5.46 -12.95
CA GLY A 67 -23.80 -5.65 -13.49
C GLY A 67 -24.91 -5.60 -12.43
N ILE A 68 -24.61 -5.93 -11.17
CA ILE A 68 -25.58 -5.92 -10.06
C ILE A 68 -26.19 -4.54 -9.78
N VAL A 69 -25.56 -3.46 -10.29
CA VAL A 69 -26.11 -2.09 -10.20
C VAL A 69 -27.51 -2.01 -10.82
N ALA A 70 -27.80 -2.82 -11.85
CA ALA A 70 -29.12 -2.87 -12.48
C ALA A 70 -30.26 -3.30 -11.53
N GLU A 71 -29.94 -3.97 -10.42
CA GLU A 71 -30.91 -4.40 -9.41
C GLU A 71 -31.28 -3.30 -8.41
N GLY A 72 -30.76 -2.07 -8.57
CA GLY A 72 -31.11 -0.93 -7.72
C GLY A 72 -30.54 -0.99 -6.30
N VAL A 73 -29.49 -1.79 -6.08
CA VAL A 73 -28.86 -1.98 -4.75
C VAL A 73 -27.84 -0.88 -4.39
N THR A 74 -27.58 0.08 -5.28
CA THR A 74 -26.60 1.16 -5.11
C THR A 74 -27.26 2.53 -5.07
N GLN A 75 -26.62 3.49 -4.39
CA GLN A 75 -27.10 4.89 -4.31
C GLN A 75 -26.91 5.66 -5.63
N THR A 76 -26.01 5.21 -6.50
CA THR A 76 -25.66 5.85 -7.77
C THR A 76 -25.63 4.82 -8.89
N GLY A 77 -25.78 5.27 -10.14
CA GLY A 77 -25.72 4.41 -11.31
C GLY A 77 -24.29 4.15 -11.81
N SER A 78 -24.16 3.25 -12.79
CA SER A 78 -22.88 2.85 -13.38
C SER A 78 -22.13 3.99 -14.08
N GLU A 79 -22.83 5.04 -14.51
CA GLU A 79 -22.22 6.22 -15.14
C GLU A 79 -21.18 6.91 -14.23
N VAL A 80 -21.34 6.80 -12.92
CA VAL A 80 -20.43 7.41 -11.94
C VAL A 80 -19.02 6.80 -12.02
N THR A 81 -18.87 5.53 -12.42
CA THR A 81 -17.56 4.89 -12.60
C THR A 81 -16.71 5.66 -13.61
N ALA A 82 -17.26 5.96 -14.78
CA ALA A 82 -16.57 6.70 -15.83
C ALA A 82 -16.29 8.16 -15.42
N ILE A 83 -17.25 8.81 -14.75
CA ILE A 83 -17.11 10.19 -14.27
C ILE A 83 -15.95 10.30 -13.27
N VAL A 84 -15.91 9.42 -12.26
CA VAL A 84 -14.87 9.43 -11.23
C VAL A 84 -13.51 9.03 -11.80
N ALA A 85 -13.45 8.03 -12.68
CA ALA A 85 -12.22 7.67 -13.38
C ALA A 85 -11.65 8.86 -14.18
N GLY A 86 -12.50 9.60 -14.89
CA GLY A 86 -12.13 10.83 -15.58
C GLY A 86 -11.62 11.92 -14.62
N ASN A 87 -12.25 12.08 -13.45
CA ASN A 87 -11.80 13.03 -12.44
C ASN A 87 -10.45 12.62 -11.83
N ILE A 88 -10.19 11.33 -11.61
CA ILE A 88 -8.87 10.83 -11.17
C ILE A 88 -7.81 11.18 -12.21
N ALA A 89 -8.07 10.90 -13.49
CA ALA A 89 -7.13 11.19 -14.57
C ALA A 89 -6.83 12.70 -14.71
N ARG A 90 -7.78 13.57 -14.35
CA ARG A 90 -7.64 15.03 -14.38
C ARG A 90 -7.08 15.67 -13.11
N GLY A 91 -6.77 14.91 -12.06
CA GLY A 91 -6.31 15.53 -10.79
C GLY A 91 -7.44 16.14 -9.97
N GLN A 92 -8.70 15.77 -10.20
CA GLN A 92 -9.89 16.40 -9.60
C GLN A 92 -10.59 15.52 -8.56
N ALA A 93 -10.13 14.28 -8.39
CA ALA A 93 -10.62 13.38 -7.36
C ALA A 93 -9.75 13.48 -6.10
N THR A 94 -10.27 13.12 -4.94
CA THR A 94 -9.54 13.19 -3.64
C THR A 94 -8.29 12.31 -3.58
N VAL A 95 -8.25 11.22 -4.34
CA VAL A 95 -7.07 10.34 -4.48
C VAL A 95 -6.04 10.90 -5.46
N ALA A 96 -6.45 11.85 -6.29
CA ALA A 96 -5.58 12.51 -7.25
C ALA A 96 -4.89 13.68 -6.54
N ASN A 97 -3.57 13.73 -6.71
CA ASN A 97 -2.65 14.58 -5.94
C ASN A 97 -2.78 16.05 -6.32
#